data_AF-A0A4S4H881-F1
#
_entry.id   AF-A0A4S4H881-F1
#
_cell.length_a   1.000
_cell.length_b   1.000
_cell.length_c   1.000
_cell.angle_alpha   90.00
_cell.angle_beta   90.00
_cell.angle_gamma   90.00
#
_symmetry.space_group_name_H-M   'P 1'
#
loop_
_entity.id
_entity.type
_entity.pdbx_description
1 polymer ?
#
loop_
_entity_poly.entity_id
_entity_poly.type
_entity_poly.pdbx_seq_one_letter_code
_entity_poly.pdbx_strand_id
1 'polypeptide(L)'
;MEERLKKLKKMSRQYRFDIDGSFCKKWNNGMGCLTFVVLLESEKKVLVNSTIARTKDYERVAEIFPELEIVKVAYGYPIFYNHSMLWAYRNGYVG
;
A
#
# COMPACT_ATOMS: atom_id res chain seq x y z
N MET A 1 -15.23 -5.10 -0.90
CA MET A 1 -13.76 -4.99 -1.04
C MET A 1 -13.36 -4.48 -2.43
N GLU A 2 -13.78 -5.14 -3.51
CA GLU A 2 -13.42 -4.76 -4.89
C GLU A 2 -13.83 -3.32 -5.29
N GLU A 3 -14.99 -2.83 -4.82
CA GLU A 3 -15.46 -1.47 -5.13
C GLU A 3 -14.62 -0.35 -4.49
N ARG A 4 -14.25 -0.49 -3.22
CA ARG A 4 -13.39 0.47 -2.50
C ARG A 4 -12.01 0.56 -3.13
N LEU A 5 -11.48 -0.58 -3.52
CA LEU A 5 -10.24 -0.70 -4.26
C LEU A 5 -10.33 -0.10 -5.68
N LYS A 6 -11.45 -0.30 -6.38
CA LYS A 6 -11.75 0.38 -7.67
C LYS A 6 -11.81 1.90 -7.50
N LYS A 7 -12.37 2.41 -6.41
CA LYS A 7 -12.38 3.85 -6.08
C LYS A 7 -10.96 4.37 -5.91
N LEU A 8 -10.11 3.68 -5.13
CA LEU A 8 -8.71 4.09 -4.95
C LEU A 8 -7.99 4.21 -6.30
N LYS A 9 -8.11 3.22 -7.21
CA LYS A 9 -7.54 3.31 -8.57
C LYS A 9 -8.06 4.52 -9.37
N LYS A 10 -9.33 4.89 -9.23
CA LYS A 10 -9.90 6.06 -9.93
C LYS A 10 -9.30 7.38 -9.44
N MET A 11 -8.83 7.45 -8.19
CA MET A 11 -8.25 8.66 -7.60
C MET A 11 -6.81 8.95 -8.06
N SER A 12 -6.10 7.98 -8.64
CA SER A 12 -4.73 8.18 -9.14
C SER A 12 -4.32 7.18 -10.23
N ARG A 13 -3.79 7.71 -11.33
CA ARG A 13 -3.19 6.90 -12.41
C ARG A 13 -1.94 6.12 -12.00
N GLN A 14 -1.37 6.44 -10.83
CA GLN A 14 -0.18 5.78 -10.29
C GLN A 14 -0.50 4.42 -9.66
N TYR A 15 -1.75 4.15 -9.28
CA TYR A 15 -2.12 2.85 -8.71
C TYR A 15 -2.40 1.81 -9.80
N ARG A 16 -2.09 0.56 -9.48
CA ARG A 16 -2.28 -0.62 -10.32
C ARG A 16 -2.86 -1.74 -9.46
N PHE A 17 -3.83 -2.44 -10.03
CA PHE A 17 -4.23 -3.75 -9.52
C PHE A 17 -3.19 -4.75 -10.00
N ASP A 18 -2.68 -5.57 -9.11
CA ASP A 18 -2.00 -6.79 -9.50
C ASP A 18 -3.00 -7.93 -9.69
N ILE A 19 -2.55 -9.02 -10.31
CA ILE A 19 -3.36 -10.19 -10.67
C ILE A 19 -3.90 -10.91 -9.42
N ASP A 20 -3.18 -10.82 -8.29
CA ASP A 20 -3.51 -11.51 -7.04
C ASP A 20 -4.34 -10.67 -6.05
N GLY A 21 -4.91 -9.54 -6.50
CA GLY A 21 -5.70 -8.65 -5.66
C GLY A 21 -4.87 -7.71 -4.76
N SER A 22 -3.55 -7.75 -4.86
CA SER A 22 -2.64 -6.80 -4.21
C SER A 22 -2.62 -5.44 -4.94
N PHE A 23 -2.39 -4.36 -4.18
CA PHE A 23 -2.32 -3.01 -4.72
C PHE A 23 -0.89 -2.56 -4.86
N CYS A 24 -0.51 -2.21 -6.08
CA CYS A 24 0.82 -1.73 -6.38
C CYS A 24 0.76 -0.28 -6.87
N LYS A 25 1.80 0.49 -6.58
CA LYS A 25 1.95 1.87 -7.07
C LYS A 25 3.17 1.93 -7.95
N LYS A 26 3.01 2.60 -9.11
CA LYS A 26 4.15 2.95 -9.95
C LYS A 26 5.09 3.84 -9.14
N TRP A 27 6.34 3.41 -9.04
CA TRP A 27 7.38 4.16 -8.37
C TRP A 27 8.42 4.62 -9.39
N ASN A 28 9.20 5.63 -9.00
CA ASN A 28 10.28 6.22 -9.78
C ASN A 28 9.95 6.43 -11.28
N ASN A 29 8.94 7.27 -11.55
CA ASN A 29 8.48 7.62 -12.92
C ASN A 29 8.14 6.45 -13.85
N GLY A 30 7.82 5.28 -13.30
CA GLY A 30 7.42 4.11 -14.08
C GLY A 30 8.51 3.05 -14.24
N MET A 31 9.66 3.19 -13.57
CA MET A 31 10.71 2.16 -13.52
C MET A 31 10.27 0.85 -12.85
N GLY A 32 9.16 0.85 -12.11
CA GLY A 32 8.58 -0.38 -11.60
C GLY A 32 7.26 -0.17 -10.89
N CYS A 33 6.71 -1.27 -10.39
CA CYS A 33 5.55 -1.32 -9.52
C CYS A 33 5.99 -1.91 -8.18
N LEU A 34 5.65 -1.25 -7.07
CA LEU A 34 5.88 -1.79 -5.74
C LEU A 34 4.54 -1.93 -5.03
N THR A 35 4.41 -2.99 -4.21
CA THR A 35 3.26 -3.13 -3.32
C THR A 35 3.11 -1.86 -2.49
N PHE A 36 1.91 -1.33 -2.53
CA PHE A 36 1.56 -0.02 -2.00
C PHE A 36 0.61 -0.15 -0.82
N VAL A 37 -0.40 -1.01 -0.93
CA VAL A 37 -1.39 -1.25 0.13
C VAL A 37 -1.59 -2.74 0.37
N VAL A 38 -1.65 -3.13 1.65
CA VAL A 38 -2.09 -4.46 2.11
C VAL A 38 -3.16 -4.26 3.18
N LEU A 39 -4.31 -4.92 3.02
CA LEU A 39 -5.40 -4.87 3.99
C LEU A 39 -5.27 -6.02 4.99
N LEU A 40 -5.40 -5.70 6.28
CA LEU A 40 -5.45 -6.67 7.38
C LEU A 40 -6.79 -6.50 8.11
N GLU A 41 -7.87 -6.98 7.51
CA GLU A 41 -9.24 -6.75 8.00
C GLU A 41 -9.46 -7.30 9.42
N SER A 42 -8.90 -8.48 9.72
CA SER A 42 -8.99 -9.08 11.07
C SER A 42 -8.29 -8.25 12.14
N GLU A 43 -7.28 -7.46 11.76
CA GLU A 43 -6.55 -6.55 12.65
C GLU A 43 -7.08 -5.10 12.59
N LYS A 44 -8.12 -4.84 11.78
CA LYS A 44 -8.62 -3.49 11.46
C LYS A 44 -7.52 -2.52 11.02
N LYS A 45 -6.57 -3.00 10.22
CA LYS A 45 -5.40 -2.23 9.76
C LYS A 45 -5.29 -2.21 8.24
N VAL A 46 -4.73 -1.12 7.73
CA VAL A 46 -4.26 -0.99 6.35
C VAL A 46 -2.79 -0.62 6.36
N LEU A 47 -1.95 -1.51 5.82
CA LEU A 47 -0.53 -1.26 5.65
C LEU A 47 -0.34 -0.40 4.39
N VAL A 48 0.39 0.70 4.53
CA VAL A 48 0.75 1.59 3.43
C VAL A 48 2.27 1.68 3.33
N ASN A 49 2.78 1.48 2.11
CA ASN A 49 4.21 1.57 1.85
C ASN A 49 4.71 3.02 1.98
N SER A 50 5.39 3.33 3.08
CA SER A 50 5.84 4.68 3.40
C SER A 50 7.01 5.16 2.54
N THR A 51 7.74 4.25 1.88
CA THR A 51 8.88 4.62 1.03
C THR A 51 8.47 5.32 -0.27
N ILE A 52 7.24 5.08 -0.73
CA ILE A 52 6.70 5.63 -1.98
C ILE A 52 5.41 6.43 -1.79
N ALA A 53 4.79 6.36 -0.61
CA ALA A 53 3.60 7.12 -0.27
C ALA A 53 3.95 8.61 -0.11
N ARG A 54 3.05 9.47 -0.60
CA ARG A 54 3.03 10.91 -0.38
C ARG A 54 1.87 11.25 0.55
N THR A 55 1.85 12.46 1.10
CA THR A 55 0.75 12.95 1.97
C THR A 55 -0.64 12.67 1.37
N LYS A 56 -0.84 13.03 0.10
CA LYS A 56 -2.10 12.78 -0.63
C LYS A 56 -2.49 11.31 -0.75
N ASP A 57 -1.54 10.40 -0.69
CA ASP A 57 -1.85 8.98 -0.74
C ASP A 57 -2.45 8.50 0.57
N TYR A 58 -1.94 8.99 1.71
CA TYR A 58 -2.52 8.69 3.02
C TYR A 58 -3.93 9.24 3.16
N GLU A 59 -4.17 10.47 2.69
CA GLU A 59 -5.51 11.07 2.66
C GLU A 59 -6.51 10.21 1.87
N ARG A 60 -6.11 9.75 0.68
CA ARG A 60 -6.95 8.84 -0.14
C ARG A 60 -7.19 7.51 0.53
N VAL A 61 -6.18 6.92 1.16
CA VAL A 61 -6.34 5.65 1.88
C VAL A 61 -7.30 5.83 3.05
N ALA A 62 -7.18 6.92 3.81
CA ALA A 62 -8.08 7.25 4.92
C ALA A 62 -9.53 7.47 4.44
N GLU A 63 -9.72 8.12 3.28
CA GLU A 63 -11.05 8.30 2.69
C GLU A 63 -11.71 6.97 2.28
N ILE A 64 -10.91 6.03 1.77
CA ILE A 64 -11.41 4.74 1.29
C ILE A 64 -11.62 3.72 2.41
N PHE A 65 -10.79 3.80 3.46
CA PHE A 65 -10.80 2.89 4.61
C PHE A 65 -10.86 3.66 5.93
N PRO A 66 -11.92 4.45 6.18
CA PRO A 66 -12.03 5.31 7.35
C PRO A 66 -12.07 4.54 8.68
N GLU A 67 -12.45 3.26 8.64
CA GLU A 67 -12.53 2.39 9.80
C GLU A 67 -11.23 1.64 10.12
N LEU A 68 -10.21 1.72 9.25
CA LEU A 68 -8.96 1.00 9.41
C LEU A 68 -7.85 1.94 9.90
N GLU A 69 -7.03 1.44 10.83
CA GLU A 69 -5.81 2.11 11.23
C GLU A 69 -4.78 2.07 10.09
N ILE A 70 -4.27 3.23 9.68
CA ILE A 70 -3.21 3.33 8.69
C ILE A 70 -1.86 3.07 9.34
N VAL A 71 -1.25 1.94 9.00
CA VAL A 71 0.10 1.57 9.44
C VAL A 71 1.08 1.86 8.31
N LYS A 72 2.05 2.73 8.59
CA LYS A 72 3.14 3.03 7.67
C LYS A 72 4.21 1.96 7.76
N VAL A 73 4.55 1.36 6.64
CA VAL A 73 5.54 0.28 6.55
C VAL A 73 6.66 0.68 5.60
N ALA A 74 7.90 0.66 6.09
CA ALA A 74 9.07 0.95 5.26
C ALA A 74 9.36 -0.27 4.37
N TYR A 75 8.93 -0.23 3.11
CA TYR A 75 9.09 -1.30 2.13
C TYR A 75 9.66 -0.78 0.79
N GLY A 76 10.97 -0.88 0.58
CA GLY A 76 11.64 -0.40 -0.63
C GLY A 76 12.72 -1.34 -1.15
N TYR A 77 13.21 -1.06 -2.37
CA TYR A 77 14.37 -1.73 -2.96
C TYR A 77 15.67 -1.06 -2.44
N PRO A 78 16.75 -1.82 -2.10
CA PRO A 78 16.94 -3.28 -2.21
C PRO A 78 16.69 -4.06 -0.91
N ILE A 79 16.32 -3.41 0.20
CA ILE A 79 16.29 -4.02 1.54
C ILE A 79 15.34 -5.23 1.63
N PHE A 80 14.29 -5.30 0.80
CA PHE A 80 13.25 -6.32 0.89
C PHE A 80 12.91 -7.04 -0.42
N TYR A 81 13.87 -7.23 -1.34
CA TYR A 81 13.56 -7.84 -2.65
C TYR A 81 12.92 -9.24 -2.56
N ASN A 82 13.20 -9.98 -1.48
CA ASN A 82 12.66 -11.31 -1.23
C ASN A 82 11.51 -11.35 -0.22
N HIS A 83 11.06 -10.20 0.28
CA HIS A 83 10.09 -10.12 1.37
C HIS A 83 8.88 -9.27 0.98
N SER A 84 7.70 -9.62 1.49
CA SER A 84 6.47 -8.87 1.27
C SER A 84 6.32 -7.72 2.27
N MET A 85 5.47 -6.74 1.97
CA MET A 85 5.13 -5.67 2.94
C MET A 85 4.54 -6.24 4.23
N LEU A 86 3.81 -7.37 4.16
CA LEU A 86 3.33 -8.09 5.34
C LEU A 86 4.49 -8.66 6.17
N TRP A 87 5.52 -9.22 5.52
CA TRP A 87 6.72 -9.67 6.22
C TRP A 87 7.42 -8.50 6.93
N ALA A 88 7.55 -7.35 6.26
CA ALA A 88 8.17 -6.15 6.85
C ALA A 88 7.40 -5.66 8.09
N TYR A 89 6.07 -5.60 8.01
CA TYR A 89 5.20 -5.29 9.16
C TYR A 89 5.43 -6.25 10.34
N ARG A 90 5.44 -7.56 10.08
CA ARG A 90 5.62 -8.59 11.12
C ARG A 90 7.00 -8.58 11.79
N ASN A 91 8.00 -8.00 11.14
CA ASN A 91 9.36 -7.87 11.67
C ASN A 91 9.67 -6.47 12.22
N GLY A 92 8.66 -5.62 12.42
CA GLY A 92 8.82 -4.35 13.12
C GLY A 92 9.31 -3.18 12.26
N TYR A 93 9.27 -3.28 10.93
CA TYR A 93 9.65 -2.19 10.01
C TYR A 93 8.53 -1.13 9.84
N VAL A 94 7.95 -0.70 10.96
CA VAL A 94 6.86 0.29 11.06
C VAL A 94 7.38 1.63 11.57
N GLY A 95 6.86 2.76 11.07
CA GLY A 95 7.31 4.10 11.49
C GLY A 95 6.44 5.25 10.98
#